data_AF-A0A3F3PM73-F1
#
_entry.id   AF-A0A3F3PM73-F1
#
_cell.length_a   1.000
_cell.length_b   1.000
_cell.length_c   1.000
_cell.angle_alpha   90.00
_cell.angle_beta   90.00
_cell.angle_gamma   90.00
#
_symmetry.space_group_name_H-M   'P 1'
#
loop_
_entity.id
_entity.type
_entity.pdbx_description
1 polymer ?
#
loop_
_entity_poly.entity_id
_entity_poly.type
_entity_poly.pdbx_seq_one_letter_code
_entity_poly.pdbx_strand_id
1 'polypeptide(L)'
;METPDYILDLEGEIFITLKYPNCEFVPCEQEGPQKVSSEVVDHELLQRWMGMAIDAGIMDEKYKKLTTVPFVVEPDDDEIQATELESGIWGIGGPPVDILPSSLLTAEERISRRRARDELEKKMLQLMSDESDTEAVVIFQASAKHLMAASSYFRSLLTIGMAESNTFQAEGRLSTTAECWDEDALLYVLRIIHCQHHELPDKVDLEMLGKVCVVADYYDVHDAVRFAARPWIAKLDPQGPDDSYRESVIWLWIGIFFRMPGVFKAASLALIKEGKSHMPPLGLPIPAPIVEEINARRIKAIEGLMDHIYHVEDEYLSGKRGCSFECSSMLYGALMKNMSVYGLSRSEFMAPFTHNSYTSLANLIDRFRQPRWYDPRSSKYLCWQYLEHECHDAHFWEIRAGRFLDDEGLELKDFIKMG
;
A
#
# COMPACT_ATOMS: atom_id res chain seq x y z
N MET A 1 33.19 26.23 -12.32
CA MET A 1 32.36 25.01 -12.25
C MET A 1 32.80 24.28 -11.02
N GLU A 2 31.87 24.07 -10.10
CA GLU A 2 32.06 23.23 -8.91
C GLU A 2 32.38 21.80 -9.36
N THR A 3 33.21 21.10 -8.60
CA THR A 3 33.59 19.72 -8.89
C THR A 3 32.37 18.83 -8.70
N PRO A 4 32.00 17.98 -9.68
CA PRO A 4 30.87 17.07 -9.52
C PRO A 4 31.14 16.05 -8.41
N ASP A 5 30.13 15.79 -7.58
CA ASP A 5 30.20 14.79 -6.51
C ASP A 5 30.23 13.37 -7.09
N TYR A 6 29.44 13.15 -8.14
CA TYR A 6 29.37 11.88 -8.85
C TYR A 6 29.72 12.05 -10.32
N ILE A 7 30.74 11.31 -10.77
CA ILE A 7 31.17 11.29 -12.17
C ILE A 7 30.76 9.96 -12.79
N LEU A 8 29.71 9.99 -13.61
CA LEU A 8 29.26 8.82 -14.38
C LEU A 8 29.95 8.72 -15.73
N ASP A 9 30.33 9.86 -16.30
CA ASP A 9 31.18 9.94 -17.49
C ASP A 9 32.16 11.10 -17.34
N LEU A 10 33.46 10.82 -17.45
CA LEU A 10 34.52 11.84 -17.36
C LEU A 10 34.43 12.87 -18.50
N GLU A 11 33.94 12.43 -19.67
CA GLU A 11 33.70 13.29 -20.83
C GLU A 11 32.26 13.82 -20.87
N GLY A 12 31.46 13.52 -19.83
CA GLY A 12 30.05 13.87 -19.76
C GLY A 12 29.80 15.37 -19.87
N GLU A 13 28.82 15.72 -20.71
CA GLU A 13 28.47 17.10 -21.04
C GLU A 13 27.31 17.65 -20.21
N ILE A 14 26.61 16.79 -19.47
CA ILE A 14 25.42 17.11 -18.70
C ILE A 14 25.75 17.13 -17.22
N PHE A 15 25.43 18.24 -16.55
CA PHE A 15 25.53 18.41 -15.11
C PHE A 15 24.13 18.49 -14.53
N ILE A 16 23.77 17.53 -13.69
CA ILE A 16 22.48 17.50 -12.99
C ILE A 16 22.73 17.96 -11.55
N THR A 17 22.13 19.08 -11.17
CA THR A 17 22.21 19.65 -9.83
C THR A 17 20.96 19.25 -9.05
N LEU A 18 21.11 18.32 -8.10
CA LEU A 18 20.03 17.90 -7.20
C LEU A 18 19.92 18.87 -6.01
N LYS A 19 18.78 19.53 -5.87
CA LYS A 19 18.43 20.36 -4.71
C LYS A 19 17.50 19.61 -3.76
N TYR A 20 17.66 19.86 -2.46
CA TYR A 20 16.85 19.21 -1.40
C TYR A 20 16.92 17.67 -1.49
N PRO A 21 18.11 17.06 -1.48
CA PRO A 21 18.24 15.61 -1.54
C PRO A 21 17.57 14.94 -0.33
N ASN A 22 17.07 13.72 -0.54
CA ASN A 22 16.56 12.84 0.51
C ASN A 22 15.33 13.37 1.25
N CYS A 23 14.43 14.07 0.53
CA CYS A 23 13.10 14.39 1.05
C CYS A 23 12.35 13.13 1.50
N GLU A 24 11.44 13.29 2.47
CA GLU A 24 10.67 12.18 3.03
C GLU A 24 9.89 11.44 1.94
N PHE A 25 10.12 10.14 1.82
CA PHE A 25 9.48 9.31 0.81
C PHE A 25 8.25 8.63 1.39
N VAL A 26 7.10 8.88 0.77
CA VAL A 26 5.82 8.26 1.15
C VAL A 26 5.51 8.58 2.63
N PRO A 27 5.32 9.87 2.99
CA PRO A 27 5.00 10.25 4.36
C PRO A 27 3.67 9.62 4.75
N CYS A 28 3.66 8.90 5.87
CA CYS A 28 2.47 8.29 6.44
C CYS A 28 2.43 8.71 7.91
N GLU A 29 1.30 9.22 8.38
CA GLU A 29 1.10 9.44 9.81
C GLU A 29 1.30 8.08 10.51
N GLN A 30 2.33 7.99 11.34
CA GLN A 30 2.58 6.79 12.13
C GLN A 30 1.47 6.69 13.17
N GLU A 31 0.54 5.75 12.98
CA GLU A 31 -0.23 5.25 14.12
C GLU A 31 0.82 4.71 15.12
N GLY A 32 0.77 5.19 16.37
CA GLY A 32 1.79 4.96 17.39
C GLY A 32 2.20 3.49 17.58
N PRO A 33 3.30 3.20 18.29
CA PRO A 33 3.98 1.91 18.24
C PRO A 33 3.01 0.75 18.47
N GLN A 34 2.69 0.03 17.40
CA GLN A 34 2.15 -1.31 17.52
C GLN A 34 3.26 -2.15 18.16
N LYS A 35 2.99 -2.66 19.37
CA LYS A 35 3.80 -3.74 19.95
C LYS A 35 3.89 -4.82 18.87
N VAL A 36 5.07 -4.98 18.27
CA VAL A 36 5.40 -6.14 17.45
C VAL A 36 5.39 -7.32 18.41
N SER A 37 4.22 -7.92 18.62
CA SER A 37 4.16 -9.30 19.07
C SER A 37 4.87 -10.10 18.00
N SER A 38 5.93 -10.81 18.38
CA SER A 38 6.55 -11.85 17.58
C SER A 38 5.48 -12.88 17.21
N GLU A 39 4.71 -12.61 16.16
CA GLU A 39 3.75 -13.54 15.62
C GLU A 39 4.47 -14.46 14.65
N VAL A 40 4.31 -15.74 14.96
CA VAL A 40 4.74 -16.86 14.15
C VAL A 40 4.22 -16.64 12.73
N VAL A 41 5.14 -16.48 11.78
CA VAL A 41 4.87 -16.42 10.33
C VAL A 41 3.80 -17.45 10.01
N ASP A 42 2.64 -16.99 9.53
CA ASP A 42 1.58 -17.87 9.08
C ASP A 42 2.14 -18.72 7.92
N HIS A 43 2.45 -19.97 8.25
CA HIS A 43 3.14 -20.92 7.39
C HIS A 43 2.39 -21.11 6.06
N GLU A 44 1.08 -20.87 6.05
CA GLU A 44 0.24 -20.94 4.85
C GLU A 44 0.47 -19.75 3.90
N LEU A 45 0.71 -18.56 4.43
CA LEU A 45 0.95 -17.33 3.68
C LEU A 45 2.34 -17.35 3.01
N LEU A 46 3.36 -17.81 3.76
CA LEU A 46 4.70 -18.04 3.23
C LEU A 46 4.69 -19.11 2.14
N GLN A 47 3.99 -20.24 2.35
CA GLN A 47 3.88 -21.30 1.33
C GLN A 47 3.14 -20.84 0.08
N ARG A 48 2.10 -20.02 0.23
CA ARG A 48 1.33 -19.46 -0.90
C ARG A 48 2.18 -18.47 -1.69
N TRP A 49 2.96 -17.63 -1.03
CA TRP A 49 3.93 -16.75 -1.70
C TRP A 49 5.03 -17.54 -2.41
N MET A 50 5.62 -18.54 -1.76
CA MET A 50 6.64 -19.39 -2.38
C MET A 50 6.10 -20.11 -3.63
N GLY A 51 4.83 -20.54 -3.61
CA GLY A 51 4.13 -21.05 -4.79
C GLY A 51 4.01 -20.01 -5.89
N MET A 52 3.56 -18.79 -5.55
CA MET A 52 3.42 -17.69 -6.51
C MET A 52 4.76 -17.26 -7.14
N ALA A 53 5.85 -17.26 -6.37
CA ALA A 53 7.18 -16.93 -6.84
C ALA A 53 7.77 -18.02 -7.78
N ILE A 54 7.43 -19.29 -7.56
CA ILE A 54 7.80 -20.39 -8.46
C ILE A 54 6.99 -20.30 -9.77
N ASP A 55 5.68 -20.07 -9.68
CA ASP A 55 4.81 -19.93 -10.87
C ASP A 55 5.17 -18.69 -11.71
N ALA A 56 5.68 -17.64 -11.06
CA ALA A 56 6.21 -16.45 -11.71
C ALA A 56 7.66 -16.61 -12.24
N GLY A 57 8.29 -17.78 -12.06
CA GLY A 57 9.67 -18.05 -12.49
C GLY A 57 10.76 -17.29 -11.73
N ILE A 58 10.41 -16.74 -10.55
CA ILE A 58 11.29 -15.97 -9.67
C ILE A 58 12.14 -16.92 -8.81
N MET A 59 11.61 -18.10 -8.46
CA MET A 59 12.28 -19.13 -7.68
C MET A 59 12.26 -20.51 -8.34
N ASP A 60 13.26 -21.32 -8.03
CA ASP A 60 13.45 -22.68 -8.55
C ASP A 60 12.57 -23.71 -7.81
N GLU A 61 12.04 -24.73 -8.49
CA GLU A 61 11.07 -25.69 -7.90
C GLU A 61 11.60 -26.43 -6.66
N LYS A 62 12.93 -26.54 -6.51
CA LYS A 62 13.58 -27.23 -5.40
C LYS A 62 13.28 -26.66 -4.01
N TYR A 63 12.81 -25.41 -3.92
CA TYR A 63 12.52 -24.75 -2.65
C TYR A 63 11.14 -25.12 -2.05
N LYS A 64 10.34 -25.94 -2.75
CA LYS A 64 9.00 -26.41 -2.33
C LYS A 64 9.00 -27.33 -1.09
N LYS A 65 10.16 -27.75 -0.58
CA LYS A 65 10.30 -28.78 0.47
C LYS A 65 10.94 -28.32 1.78
N LEU A 66 11.19 -27.02 1.97
CA LEU A 66 11.75 -26.52 3.23
C LEU A 66 10.64 -26.35 4.26
N THR A 67 10.72 -27.07 5.38
CA THR A 67 9.81 -26.95 6.53
C THR A 67 10.54 -26.22 7.65
N THR A 68 9.96 -25.13 8.16
CA THR A 68 10.52 -24.39 9.31
C THR A 68 9.98 -24.96 10.63
N VAL A 69 10.83 -25.01 11.65
CA VAL A 69 10.48 -25.47 13.01
C VAL A 69 10.28 -24.22 13.88
N PRO A 70 9.16 -24.10 14.63
CA PRO A 70 8.90 -22.90 15.42
C PRO A 70 9.76 -22.85 16.71
N PHE A 71 10.23 -21.65 17.03
CA PHE A 71 10.96 -21.30 18.25
C PHE A 71 10.01 -20.58 19.21
N VAL A 72 10.01 -20.95 20.50
CA VAL A 72 9.09 -20.42 21.54
C VAL A 72 9.88 -19.52 22.49
N VAL A 73 9.35 -18.32 22.80
CA VAL A 73 9.81 -17.46 23.90
C VAL A 73 8.57 -16.98 24.67
N GLU A 74 8.62 -17.08 26.00
CA GLU A 74 7.56 -16.65 26.92
C GLU A 74 7.64 -15.14 27.25
N PRO A 75 6.52 -14.47 27.60
CA PRO A 75 6.46 -13.02 27.78
C PRO A 75 6.64 -12.58 29.24
N ASP A 76 7.26 -11.41 29.45
CA ASP A 76 7.22 -10.65 30.70
C ASP A 76 6.40 -9.35 30.52
N ASP A 77 5.68 -9.01 31.59
CA ASP A 77 4.76 -7.89 31.75
C ASP A 77 5.48 -6.53 31.86
N ASP A 78 4.88 -5.48 31.29
CA ASP A 78 4.76 -4.17 31.97
C ASP A 78 3.83 -3.20 31.20
N GLU A 79 3.01 -2.51 31.99
CA GLU A 79 1.92 -1.59 31.69
C GLU A 79 2.42 -0.14 31.72
N ILE A 80 2.16 0.70 30.70
CA ILE A 80 2.25 2.17 30.83
C ILE A 80 1.08 2.85 30.11
N GLN A 81 0.45 3.77 30.85
CA GLN A 81 -0.76 4.53 30.56
C GLN A 81 -0.53 5.65 29.52
N ALA A 82 -1.51 5.83 28.63
CA ALA A 82 -1.58 6.92 27.67
C ALA A 82 -2.24 8.17 28.30
N THR A 83 -1.62 9.33 28.14
CA THR A 83 -2.24 10.64 28.36
C THR A 83 -2.32 11.40 27.06
N GLU A 84 -3.51 11.94 26.81
CA GLU A 84 -3.93 12.78 25.70
C GLU A 84 -2.92 13.89 25.39
N LEU A 85 -2.63 14.12 24.10
CA LEU A 85 -2.21 15.42 23.63
C LEU A 85 -2.99 15.84 22.39
N GLU A 86 -3.35 17.11 22.44
CA GLU A 86 -4.34 17.83 21.67
C GLU A 86 -4.06 17.86 20.17
N SER A 87 -5.18 17.83 19.44
CA SER A 87 -5.33 18.09 18.02
C SER A 87 -4.60 19.35 17.57
N GLY A 88 -3.72 19.20 16.58
CA GLY A 88 -3.08 20.31 15.90
C GLY A 88 -2.69 19.98 14.45
N ILE A 89 -3.51 20.48 13.52
CA ILE A 89 -3.06 21.23 12.33
C ILE A 89 -2.55 20.44 11.09
N TRP A 90 -3.41 20.48 10.06
CA TRP A 90 -3.18 20.66 8.60
C TRP A 90 -2.06 19.88 7.89
N GLY A 91 -2.44 18.78 7.22
CA GLY A 91 -1.69 18.19 6.11
C GLY A 91 -2.33 18.55 4.76
N ILE A 92 -1.62 19.37 3.97
CA ILE A 92 -2.04 19.90 2.66
C ILE A 92 -2.25 18.75 1.66
N GLY A 93 -3.52 18.45 1.38
CA GLY A 93 -3.92 17.65 0.23
C GLY A 93 -3.81 18.47 -1.05
N GLY A 94 -2.92 18.05 -1.96
CA GLY A 94 -3.01 18.45 -3.38
C GLY A 94 -4.08 17.61 -4.09
N PRO A 95 -4.93 18.20 -4.95
CA PRO A 95 -6.00 17.49 -5.66
C PRO A 95 -5.46 16.56 -6.77
N PRO A 96 -6.28 15.60 -7.26
CA PRO A 96 -5.84 14.48 -8.09
C PRO A 96 -5.46 14.94 -9.50
N VAL A 97 -4.33 14.45 -10.01
CA VAL A 97 -3.89 14.63 -11.40
C VAL A 97 -3.89 13.26 -12.09
N ASP A 98 -4.76 13.12 -13.09
CA ASP A 98 -5.02 11.95 -13.94
C ASP A 98 -3.91 10.89 -13.94
N ILE A 99 -4.24 9.76 -13.32
CA ILE A 99 -3.26 8.77 -12.93
C ILE A 99 -3.43 7.52 -13.81
N LEU A 100 -2.53 7.40 -14.78
CA LEU A 100 -2.20 6.21 -15.57
C LEU A 100 -0.67 6.13 -15.59
N PRO A 101 -0.03 4.95 -15.43
CA PRO A 101 1.42 4.82 -15.42
C PRO A 101 1.97 5.28 -16.78
N SER A 102 3.15 5.90 -16.85
CA SER A 102 3.69 6.47 -18.09
C SER A 102 3.74 5.44 -19.23
N SER A 103 3.92 4.15 -18.91
CA SER A 103 3.88 3.05 -19.88
C SER A 103 2.52 2.78 -20.56
N LEU A 104 1.42 3.38 -20.09
CA LEU A 104 0.06 3.25 -20.63
C LEU A 104 -0.45 4.52 -21.32
N LEU A 105 0.30 5.60 -21.21
CA LEU A 105 -0.03 6.88 -21.82
C LEU A 105 0.53 6.94 -23.25
N THR A 106 -0.28 7.47 -24.16
CA THR A 106 0.20 7.94 -25.46
C THR A 106 1.30 8.99 -25.24
N ALA A 107 2.15 9.21 -26.24
CA ALA A 107 3.22 10.20 -26.14
C ALA A 107 2.69 11.60 -25.74
N GLU A 108 1.48 11.95 -26.20
CA GLU A 108 0.81 13.21 -25.85
C GLU A 108 0.36 13.24 -24.39
N GLU A 109 -0.24 12.18 -23.88
CA GLU A 109 -0.67 12.10 -22.48
C GLU A 109 0.53 12.06 -21.52
N ARG A 110 1.65 11.43 -21.90
CA ARG A 110 2.91 11.51 -21.14
C ARG A 110 3.41 12.95 -21.02
N ILE A 111 3.34 13.72 -22.11
CA ILE A 111 3.75 15.13 -22.12
C ILE A 111 2.81 15.97 -21.24
N SER A 112 1.50 15.75 -21.32
CA SER A 112 0.50 16.44 -20.49
C SER A 112 0.70 16.15 -19.00
N ARG A 113 0.97 14.90 -18.64
CA ARG A 113 1.25 14.49 -17.25
C ARG A 113 2.54 15.09 -16.71
N ARG A 114 3.60 15.13 -17.53
CA ARG A 114 4.85 15.83 -17.18
C ARG A 114 4.57 17.30 -16.85
N ARG A 115 3.85 18.03 -17.70
CA ARG A 115 3.50 19.45 -17.45
C ARG A 115 2.72 19.65 -16.15
N ALA A 116 1.72 18.82 -15.89
CA ALA A 116 0.93 18.92 -14.66
C ALA A 116 1.78 18.64 -13.41
N ARG A 117 2.74 17.73 -13.51
CA ARG A 117 3.69 17.42 -12.44
C ARG A 117 4.72 18.54 -12.23
N ASP A 118 5.27 19.10 -13.31
CA ASP A 118 6.19 20.24 -13.26
C ASP A 118 5.49 21.49 -12.67
N GLU A 119 4.19 21.67 -12.91
CA GLU A 119 3.38 22.72 -12.26
C GLU A 119 3.17 22.48 -10.76
N LEU A 120 3.02 21.22 -10.34
CA LEU A 120 2.88 20.85 -8.93
C LEU A 120 4.21 21.03 -8.18
N GLU A 121 5.31 20.61 -8.80
CA GLU A 121 6.67 20.83 -8.30
C GLU A 121 6.94 22.33 -8.12
N LYS A 122 6.58 23.17 -9.10
CA LYS A 122 6.62 24.63 -8.96
C LYS A 122 5.81 25.18 -7.79
N LYS A 123 4.65 24.60 -7.48
CA LYS A 123 3.83 25.01 -6.32
C LYS A 123 4.43 24.55 -5.00
N MET A 124 4.99 23.35 -4.93
CA MET A 124 5.70 22.87 -3.75
C MET A 124 6.95 23.71 -3.46
N LEU A 125 7.68 24.10 -4.50
CA LEU A 125 8.84 24.99 -4.38
C LEU A 125 8.49 26.37 -3.83
N GLN A 126 7.34 26.94 -4.23
CA GLN A 126 6.86 28.20 -3.68
C GLN A 126 6.56 28.11 -2.18
N LEU A 127 6.18 26.92 -1.69
CA LEU A 127 5.91 26.69 -0.27
C LEU A 127 7.21 26.42 0.52
N MET A 128 8.21 25.77 -0.09
CA MET A 128 9.48 25.45 0.56
C MET A 128 10.50 26.61 0.52
N SER A 129 10.37 27.57 -0.39
CA SER A 129 11.29 28.72 -0.49
C SER A 129 11.18 29.71 0.67
N ASP A 130 10.11 29.64 1.47
CA ASP A 130 9.89 30.54 2.61
C ASP A 130 10.56 30.06 3.91
N GLU A 131 11.03 28.81 3.98
CA GLU A 131 11.76 28.24 5.13
C GLU A 131 13.20 27.90 4.73
N SER A 132 14.11 28.87 4.79
CA SER A 132 15.52 28.63 4.46
C SER A 132 16.32 28.10 5.66
N ASP A 133 16.97 26.94 5.47
CA ASP A 133 18.33 26.71 5.98
C ASP A 133 19.06 25.68 5.09
N THR A 134 20.10 26.16 4.39
CA THR A 134 21.07 25.40 3.54
C THR A 134 20.49 24.53 2.41
N GLU A 135 20.52 25.03 1.16
CA GLU A 135 20.35 24.19 -0.04
C GLU A 135 21.49 23.14 -0.08
N ALA A 136 21.25 21.93 0.43
CA ALA A 136 22.14 20.81 0.13
C ALA A 136 22.03 20.54 -1.38
N VAL A 137 23.17 20.63 -2.07
CA VAL A 137 23.28 20.52 -3.52
C VAL A 137 24.24 19.38 -3.85
N VAL A 138 23.77 18.43 -4.65
CA VAL A 138 24.59 17.30 -5.16
C VAL A 138 24.68 17.41 -6.68
N ILE A 139 25.88 17.29 -7.25
CA ILE A 139 26.12 17.45 -8.69
C ILE A 139 26.54 16.12 -9.32
N PHE A 140 25.78 15.70 -10.33
CA PHE A 140 26.06 14.51 -11.14
C PHE A 140 26.58 14.94 -12.51
N GLN A 141 27.71 14.39 -12.95
CA GLN A 141 28.21 14.54 -14.31
C GLN A 141 27.85 13.29 -15.15
N ALA A 142 27.11 13.50 -16.22
CA ALA A 142 26.52 12.45 -17.06
C ALA A 142 26.73 12.72 -18.55
N SER A 143 26.66 11.64 -19.33
CA SER A 143 26.78 11.68 -20.79
C SER A 143 25.44 11.99 -21.45
N ALA A 144 25.41 13.02 -22.31
CA ALA A 144 24.21 13.37 -23.07
C ALA A 144 23.74 12.17 -23.92
N LYS A 145 24.69 11.46 -24.53
CA LYS A 145 24.42 10.32 -25.42
C LYS A 145 23.72 9.17 -24.68
N HIS A 146 24.20 8.81 -23.49
CA HIS A 146 23.58 7.74 -22.69
C HIS A 146 22.18 8.15 -22.22
N LEU A 147 22.03 9.37 -21.71
CA LEU A 147 20.74 9.90 -21.26
C LEU A 147 19.71 9.92 -22.41
N MET A 148 20.05 10.48 -23.57
CA MET A 148 19.14 10.51 -24.73
C MET A 148 18.79 9.11 -25.24
N ALA A 149 19.74 8.18 -25.19
CA ALA A 149 19.53 6.81 -25.66
C ALA A 149 18.50 6.08 -24.79
N ALA A 150 18.63 6.18 -23.46
CA ALA A 150 17.79 5.47 -22.50
C ALA A 150 16.46 6.16 -22.21
N SER A 151 16.39 7.50 -22.29
CA SER A 151 15.27 8.29 -21.82
C SER A 151 14.67 9.18 -22.92
N SER A 152 13.35 9.07 -23.12
CA SER A 152 12.63 9.99 -24.00
C SER A 152 12.58 11.42 -23.43
N TYR A 153 12.63 11.56 -22.10
CA TYR A 153 12.68 12.84 -21.40
C TYR A 153 13.94 13.60 -21.80
N PHE A 154 15.11 13.00 -21.55
CA PHE A 154 16.39 13.65 -21.83
C PHE A 154 16.60 13.85 -23.33
N ARG A 155 16.13 12.92 -24.17
CA ARG A 155 16.11 13.11 -25.62
C ARG A 155 15.31 14.36 -26.02
N SER A 156 14.13 14.54 -25.45
CA SER A 156 13.29 15.70 -25.72
C SER A 156 13.94 16.98 -25.22
N LEU A 157 14.46 16.97 -23.99
CA LEU A 157 15.15 18.09 -23.35
C LEU A 157 16.35 18.60 -24.18
N LEU A 158 17.09 17.68 -24.80
CA LEU A 158 18.34 17.98 -25.52
C LEU A 158 18.16 18.19 -27.04
N THR A 159 17.02 17.81 -27.62
CA THR A 159 16.78 17.87 -29.07
C THR A 159 15.71 18.88 -29.48
N ILE A 160 14.70 19.10 -28.64
CA ILE A 160 13.60 20.02 -28.93
C ILE A 160 14.05 21.41 -28.51
N GLY A 161 13.89 22.42 -29.37
CA GLY A 161 14.39 23.81 -29.24
C GLY A 161 13.89 24.65 -28.05
N MET A 162 13.69 24.02 -26.89
CA MET A 162 13.62 24.62 -25.56
C MET A 162 14.94 25.31 -25.21
N ALA A 163 14.91 26.15 -24.18
CA ALA A 163 16.07 26.95 -23.78
C ALA A 163 17.29 26.05 -23.54
N GLU A 164 17.10 24.91 -22.89
CA GLU A 164 18.10 23.91 -22.55
C GLU A 164 18.77 23.29 -23.79
N SER A 165 17.99 22.97 -24.83
CA SER A 165 18.53 22.48 -26.09
C SER A 165 19.33 23.55 -26.83
N ASN A 166 18.91 24.82 -26.77
CA ASN A 166 19.66 25.91 -27.40
C ASN A 166 20.99 26.16 -26.68
N THR A 167 20.99 26.11 -25.35
CA THR A 167 22.21 26.21 -24.53
C THR A 167 23.15 25.04 -24.83
N PHE A 168 22.63 23.82 -24.87
CA PHE A 168 23.43 22.64 -25.18
C PHE A 168 24.06 22.71 -26.59
N GLN A 169 23.31 23.16 -27.60
CA GLN A 169 23.83 23.34 -28.96
C GLN A 169 24.86 24.48 -29.07
N ALA A 170 24.74 25.52 -28.24
CA ALA A 170 25.65 26.67 -28.27
C ALA A 170 26.96 26.42 -27.49
N GLU A 171 26.87 25.78 -26.33
CA GLU A 171 27.98 25.65 -25.38
C GLU A 171 28.59 24.24 -25.35
N GLY A 172 27.89 23.25 -25.91
CA GLY A 172 28.31 21.85 -25.86
C GLY A 172 28.22 21.22 -24.47
N ARG A 173 27.62 21.93 -23.49
CA ARG A 173 27.37 21.48 -22.12
C ARG A 173 26.02 21.98 -21.65
N LEU A 174 25.39 21.27 -20.71
CA LEU A 174 24.12 21.67 -20.10
C LEU A 174 24.17 21.47 -18.60
N SER A 175 23.76 22.48 -17.84
CA SER A 175 23.44 22.35 -16.41
C SER A 175 21.92 22.32 -16.26
N THR A 176 21.39 21.27 -15.64
CA THR A 176 19.95 21.11 -15.34
C THR A 176 19.77 20.85 -13.86
N THR A 177 18.58 21.18 -13.34
CA THR A 177 18.25 20.99 -11.92
C THR A 177 17.28 19.82 -11.77
N ALA A 178 17.49 19.05 -10.71
CA ALA A 178 16.53 18.06 -10.22
C ALA A 178 16.27 18.37 -8.75
N GLU A 179 15.10 18.04 -8.23
CA GLU A 179 14.72 18.48 -6.88
C GLU A 179 14.02 17.35 -6.12
N CYS A 180 14.21 17.33 -4.80
CA CYS A 180 13.49 16.47 -3.86
C CYS A 180 13.65 14.96 -4.09
N TRP A 181 14.61 14.55 -4.93
CA TRP A 181 14.94 13.14 -5.10
C TRP A 181 15.79 12.62 -3.95
N ASP A 182 15.61 11.35 -3.65
CA ASP A 182 16.60 10.59 -2.90
C ASP A 182 17.88 10.48 -3.76
N GLU A 183 19.00 10.85 -3.14
CA GLU A 183 20.30 10.95 -3.80
C GLU A 183 20.75 9.62 -4.38
N ASP A 184 20.64 8.55 -3.59
CA ASP A 184 21.00 7.19 -3.97
C ASP A 184 20.07 6.66 -5.06
N ALA A 185 18.76 6.90 -4.94
CA ALA A 185 17.80 6.47 -5.95
C ALA A 185 18.08 7.12 -7.33
N LEU A 186 18.40 8.41 -7.35
CA LEU A 186 18.79 9.11 -8.58
C LEU A 186 20.11 8.57 -9.12
N LEU A 187 21.11 8.39 -8.27
CA LEU A 187 22.40 7.81 -8.64
C LEU A 187 22.25 6.43 -9.27
N TYR A 188 21.43 5.55 -8.69
CA TYR A 188 21.21 4.20 -9.21
C TYR A 188 20.57 4.22 -10.59
N VAL A 189 19.55 5.07 -10.80
CA VAL A 189 18.93 5.22 -12.12
C VAL A 189 19.94 5.72 -13.14
N LEU A 190 20.75 6.72 -12.78
CA LEU A 190 21.77 7.24 -13.70
C LEU A 190 22.86 6.21 -14.01
N ARG A 191 23.31 5.43 -13.02
CA ARG A 191 24.25 4.29 -13.23
C ARG A 191 23.66 3.22 -14.15
N ILE A 192 22.37 2.92 -14.01
CA ILE A 192 21.66 1.99 -14.91
C ILE A 192 21.69 2.52 -16.35
N ILE A 193 21.44 3.81 -16.55
CA ILE A 193 21.50 4.45 -17.88
C ILE A 193 22.91 4.40 -18.48
N HIS A 194 23.95 4.54 -17.64
CA HIS A 194 25.35 4.50 -18.06
C HIS A 194 25.93 3.08 -18.09
N CYS A 195 25.10 2.03 -17.94
CA CYS A 195 25.53 0.63 -17.93
C CYS A 195 26.57 0.29 -16.85
N GLN A 196 26.62 1.06 -15.76
CA GLN A 196 27.53 0.87 -14.62
C GLN A 196 26.94 -0.08 -13.58
N HIS A 197 26.41 -1.22 -14.02
CA HIS A 197 25.69 -2.16 -13.15
C HIS A 197 26.56 -2.75 -12.03
N HIS A 198 27.88 -2.74 -12.19
CA HIS A 198 28.83 -3.24 -11.19
C HIS A 198 29.00 -2.30 -9.98
N GLU A 199 28.55 -1.05 -10.09
CA GLU A 199 28.55 -0.08 -8.98
C GLU A 199 27.21 -0.02 -8.24
N LEU A 200 26.22 -0.80 -8.68
CA LEU A 200 24.92 -0.90 -8.01
C LEU A 200 25.04 -1.78 -6.77
N PRO A 201 24.29 -1.49 -5.70
CA PRO A 201 24.26 -2.36 -4.52
C PRO A 201 23.71 -3.75 -4.87
N ASP A 202 24.21 -4.78 -4.18
CA ASP A 202 23.74 -6.16 -4.38
C ASP A 202 22.28 -6.37 -3.96
N LYS A 203 21.81 -5.59 -2.98
CA LYS A 203 20.46 -5.61 -2.42
C LYS A 203 20.03 -4.18 -2.08
N VAL A 204 18.73 -3.92 -2.18
CA VAL A 204 18.09 -2.70 -1.69
C VAL A 204 16.86 -3.12 -0.88
N ASP A 205 16.37 -2.25 0.00
CA ASP A 205 15.11 -2.48 0.71
C ASP A 205 13.90 -2.08 -0.17
N LEU A 206 12.69 -2.36 0.35
CA LEU A 206 11.44 -2.08 -0.34
C LEU A 206 11.28 -0.58 -0.66
N GLU A 207 11.66 0.26 0.30
CA GLU A 207 11.55 1.71 0.18
C GLU A 207 12.44 2.27 -0.94
N MET A 208 13.72 1.90 -0.93
CA MET A 208 14.70 2.30 -1.94
C MET A 208 14.30 1.80 -3.33
N LEU A 209 13.77 0.56 -3.45
CA LEU A 209 13.23 0.10 -4.73
C LEU A 209 12.05 0.96 -5.19
N GLY A 210 11.15 1.33 -4.27
CA GLY A 210 10.06 2.25 -4.54
C GLY A 210 10.56 3.60 -5.06
N LYS A 211 11.54 4.22 -4.38
CA LYS A 211 12.18 5.48 -4.76
C LYS A 211 12.77 5.40 -6.17
N VAL A 212 13.55 4.36 -6.45
CA VAL A 212 14.13 4.11 -7.79
C VAL A 212 13.03 4.02 -8.85
N CYS A 213 11.92 3.33 -8.57
CA CYS A 213 10.79 3.23 -9.51
C CYS A 213 10.13 4.59 -9.79
N VAL A 214 10.01 5.47 -8.79
CA VAL A 214 9.45 6.83 -8.98
C VAL A 214 10.37 7.68 -9.85
N VAL A 215 11.68 7.66 -9.58
CA VAL A 215 12.68 8.36 -10.40
C VAL A 215 12.64 7.83 -11.84
N ALA A 216 12.58 6.51 -11.99
CA ALA A 216 12.54 5.86 -13.29
C ALA A 216 11.26 6.18 -14.09
N ASP A 217 10.11 6.28 -13.42
CA ASP A 217 8.85 6.69 -14.05
C ASP A 217 8.90 8.13 -14.54
N TYR A 218 9.53 9.04 -13.79
CA TYR A 218 9.67 10.44 -14.20
C TYR A 218 10.54 10.61 -15.44
N TYR A 219 11.75 10.03 -15.40
CA TYR A 219 12.71 10.15 -16.48
C TYR A 219 12.40 9.20 -17.65
N ASP A 220 11.29 8.44 -17.61
CA ASP A 220 10.85 7.52 -18.66
C ASP A 220 11.94 6.49 -19.04
N VAL A 221 12.48 5.82 -18.02
CA VAL A 221 13.55 4.79 -18.13
C VAL A 221 13.11 3.43 -17.59
N HIS A 222 11.81 3.11 -17.74
CA HIS A 222 11.19 1.92 -17.17
C HIS A 222 11.90 0.62 -17.57
N ASP A 223 12.20 0.44 -18.86
CA ASP A 223 12.69 -0.85 -19.36
C ASP A 223 14.11 -1.19 -18.87
N ALA A 224 14.98 -0.18 -18.80
CA ALA A 224 16.33 -0.35 -18.27
C ALA A 224 16.30 -0.70 -16.77
N VAL A 225 15.47 0.01 -16.01
CA VAL A 225 15.32 -0.23 -14.56
C VAL A 225 14.62 -1.56 -14.29
N ARG A 226 13.57 -1.92 -15.05
CA ARG A 226 12.90 -3.23 -14.96
C ARG A 226 13.84 -4.39 -15.14
N PHE A 227 14.81 -4.25 -16.04
CA PHE A 227 15.82 -5.27 -16.26
C PHE A 227 16.84 -5.31 -15.14
N ALA A 228 17.42 -4.14 -14.78
CA ALA A 228 18.50 -4.05 -13.82
C ALA A 228 18.09 -4.37 -12.38
N ALA A 229 16.85 -4.07 -11.99
CA ALA A 229 16.35 -4.26 -10.62
C ALA A 229 15.78 -5.66 -10.33
N ARG A 230 15.77 -6.59 -11.30
CA ARG A 230 15.32 -7.99 -11.07
C ARG A 230 16.04 -8.68 -9.90
N PRO A 231 17.37 -8.56 -9.75
CA PRO A 231 18.08 -9.19 -8.64
C PRO A 231 17.68 -8.61 -7.28
N TRP A 232 17.29 -7.33 -7.24
CA TRP A 232 16.80 -6.69 -6.02
C TRP A 232 15.46 -7.27 -5.60
N ILE A 233 14.50 -7.39 -6.52
CA ILE A 233 13.19 -7.98 -6.25
C ILE A 233 13.32 -9.40 -5.71
N ALA A 234 14.20 -10.22 -6.29
CA ALA A 234 14.42 -11.60 -5.85
C ALA A 234 15.03 -11.72 -4.43
N LYS A 235 15.61 -10.63 -3.92
CA LYS A 235 16.26 -10.56 -2.60
C LYS A 235 15.45 -9.75 -1.58
N LEU A 236 14.33 -9.15 -1.97
CA LEU A 236 13.40 -8.55 -1.02
C LEU A 236 12.81 -9.67 -0.15
N ASP A 237 12.58 -9.36 1.13
CA ASP A 237 12.03 -10.32 2.09
C ASP A 237 10.66 -10.83 1.58
N PRO A 238 10.44 -12.16 1.58
CA PRO A 238 9.15 -12.79 1.22
C PRO A 238 7.95 -12.39 2.07
N GLN A 239 8.15 -11.87 3.28
CA GLN A 239 7.04 -11.28 4.05
C GLN A 239 6.44 -10.21 3.13
N GLY A 240 5.16 -10.34 2.76
CA GLY A 240 4.52 -9.54 1.72
C GLY A 240 4.46 -8.06 2.09
N PRO A 241 3.35 -7.35 1.83
CA PRO A 241 3.09 -6.21 2.71
C PRO A 241 3.02 -6.75 4.13
N ASP A 242 3.89 -6.30 5.04
CA ASP A 242 3.55 -6.37 6.46
C ASP A 242 2.19 -5.66 6.64
N ASP A 243 1.49 -5.88 7.75
CA ASP A 243 0.20 -5.20 8.07
C ASP A 243 0.28 -3.65 8.04
N SER A 244 1.47 -3.11 7.75
CA SER A 244 1.73 -1.74 7.33
C SER A 244 1.04 -1.38 6.00
N TYR A 245 0.06 -0.49 6.12
CA TYR A 245 -0.58 0.19 4.98
C TYR A 245 0.45 0.79 4.02
N ARG A 246 1.51 1.43 4.54
CA ARG A 246 2.55 2.09 3.73
C ARG A 246 3.25 1.11 2.79
N GLU A 247 3.65 -0.05 3.31
CA GLU A 247 4.33 -1.07 2.51
C GLU A 247 3.41 -1.67 1.44
N SER A 248 2.13 -1.85 1.77
CA SER A 248 1.12 -2.29 0.81
C SER A 248 1.00 -1.34 -0.38
N VAL A 249 1.05 -0.02 -0.15
CA VAL A 249 1.04 0.99 -1.21
C VAL A 249 2.31 0.92 -2.07
N ILE A 250 3.49 0.72 -1.45
CA ILE A 250 4.77 0.59 -2.17
C ILE A 250 4.78 -0.71 -3.01
N TRP A 251 4.33 -1.82 -2.46
CA TRP A 251 4.19 -3.09 -3.18
C TRP A 251 3.20 -2.98 -4.34
N LEU A 252 2.09 -2.26 -4.17
CA LEU A 252 1.15 -1.99 -5.25
C LEU A 252 1.84 -1.23 -6.39
N TRP A 253 2.61 -0.19 -6.06
CA TRP A 253 3.38 0.58 -7.03
C TRP A 253 4.43 -0.27 -7.76
N ILE A 254 5.19 -1.10 -7.04
CA ILE A 254 6.17 -2.03 -7.62
C ILE A 254 5.47 -3.03 -8.55
N GLY A 255 4.34 -3.60 -8.13
CA GLY A 255 3.53 -4.52 -8.94
C GLY A 255 3.08 -3.89 -10.26
N ILE A 256 2.69 -2.62 -10.23
CA ILE A 256 2.37 -1.82 -11.42
C ILE A 256 3.63 -1.57 -12.28
N PHE A 257 4.69 -1.06 -11.67
CA PHE A 257 5.91 -0.65 -12.38
C PHE A 257 6.56 -1.84 -13.09
N PHE A 258 6.71 -2.99 -12.43
CA PHE A 258 7.34 -4.19 -12.98
C PHE A 258 6.39 -5.11 -13.74
N ARG A 259 5.10 -4.79 -13.81
CA ARG A 259 4.06 -5.63 -14.44
C ARG A 259 3.95 -7.03 -13.80
N MET A 260 3.91 -7.08 -12.47
CA MET A 260 3.83 -8.31 -11.69
C MET A 260 2.40 -8.52 -11.19
N PRO A 261 1.55 -9.29 -11.90
CA PRO A 261 0.13 -9.42 -11.56
C PRO A 261 -0.10 -10.07 -10.19
N GLY A 262 0.73 -11.04 -9.79
CA GLY A 262 0.61 -11.68 -8.47
C GLY A 262 0.86 -10.72 -7.31
N VAL A 263 1.94 -9.93 -7.39
CA VAL A 263 2.27 -8.89 -6.38
C VAL A 263 1.19 -7.82 -6.34
N PHE A 264 0.73 -7.36 -7.51
CA PHE A 264 -0.36 -6.39 -7.61
C PHE A 264 -1.67 -6.90 -6.97
N LYS A 265 -2.05 -8.15 -7.26
CA LYS A 265 -3.25 -8.77 -6.70
C LYS A 265 -3.15 -8.90 -5.18
N ALA A 266 -2.00 -9.33 -4.66
CA ALA A 266 -1.78 -9.45 -3.21
C ALA A 266 -1.82 -8.09 -2.51
N ALA A 267 -1.08 -7.09 -3.01
CA ALA A 267 -1.03 -5.75 -2.42
C ALA A 267 -2.39 -5.05 -2.46
N SER A 268 -3.11 -5.15 -3.58
CA SER A 268 -4.46 -4.59 -3.67
C SER A 268 -5.46 -5.27 -2.72
N LEU A 269 -5.37 -6.59 -2.54
CA LEU A 269 -6.19 -7.31 -1.56
C LEU A 269 -5.91 -6.84 -0.13
N ALA A 270 -4.64 -6.68 0.24
CA ALA A 270 -4.24 -6.16 1.55
C ALA A 270 -4.83 -4.75 1.78
N LEU A 271 -4.76 -3.86 0.80
CA LEU A 271 -5.35 -2.52 0.89
C LEU A 271 -6.88 -2.52 0.97
N ILE A 272 -7.55 -3.47 0.33
CA ILE A 272 -9.00 -3.65 0.43
C ILE A 272 -9.40 -4.16 1.83
N LYS A 273 -8.63 -5.10 2.39
CA LYS A 273 -8.89 -5.71 3.71
C LYS A 273 -8.56 -4.76 4.86
N GLU A 274 -7.38 -4.15 4.82
CA GLU A 274 -6.81 -3.37 5.92
C GLU A 274 -6.99 -1.86 5.78
N GLY A 275 -7.42 -1.37 4.62
CA GLY A 275 -7.67 0.06 4.43
C GLY A 275 -8.68 0.59 5.44
N LYS A 276 -8.30 1.60 6.23
CA LYS A 276 -9.17 2.24 7.24
C LYS A 276 -9.85 3.51 6.73
N SER A 277 -9.43 4.04 5.60
CA SER A 277 -9.93 5.30 5.05
C SER A 277 -9.81 5.27 3.54
N HIS A 278 -10.23 6.36 2.87
CA HIS A 278 -9.96 6.51 1.45
C HIS A 278 -8.45 6.39 1.21
N MET A 279 -8.03 5.43 0.38
CA MET A 279 -6.63 5.10 0.14
C MET A 279 -5.86 6.33 -0.37
N PRO A 280 -4.95 6.96 0.41
CA PRO A 280 -3.98 7.87 -0.16
C PRO A 280 -2.92 7.09 -0.96
N PRO A 281 -2.58 7.50 -2.19
CA PRO A 281 -1.45 6.91 -2.92
C PRO A 281 -0.09 7.35 -2.36
N LEU A 282 -0.06 8.15 -1.29
CA LEU A 282 1.15 8.59 -0.57
C LEU A 282 2.23 9.22 -1.48
N GLY A 283 1.81 9.97 -2.49
CA GLY A 283 2.71 10.58 -3.48
C GLY A 283 3.26 9.62 -4.54
N LEU A 284 2.93 8.32 -4.47
CA LEU A 284 3.31 7.36 -5.50
C LEU A 284 2.44 7.52 -6.76
N PRO A 285 3.01 7.30 -7.96
CA PRO A 285 2.32 7.47 -9.24
C PRO A 285 1.33 6.31 -9.56
N ILE A 286 0.42 6.00 -8.63
CA ILE A 286 -0.56 4.91 -8.71
C ILE A 286 -1.85 5.35 -9.41
N PRO A 287 -2.30 4.67 -10.49
CA PRO A 287 -3.48 5.03 -11.26
C PRO A 287 -4.78 5.29 -10.48
N ALA A 288 -5.57 6.30 -10.87
CA ALA A 288 -6.78 6.75 -10.19
C ALA A 288 -7.86 5.70 -10.31
N PRO A 289 -8.05 5.06 -11.48
CA PRO A 289 -8.95 3.92 -11.58
C PRO A 289 -8.61 2.78 -10.62
N ILE A 290 -7.32 2.57 -10.30
CA ILE A 290 -6.89 1.54 -9.34
C ILE A 290 -7.23 1.98 -7.91
N VAL A 291 -6.92 3.22 -7.54
CA VAL A 291 -7.26 3.79 -6.22
C VAL A 291 -8.78 3.77 -6.01
N GLU A 292 -9.56 4.22 -6.99
CA GLU A 292 -11.02 4.23 -6.96
C GLU A 292 -11.59 2.82 -6.80
N GLU A 293 -11.08 1.85 -7.55
CA GLU A 293 -11.55 0.46 -7.44
C GLU A 293 -11.20 -0.17 -6.09
N ILE A 294 -10.00 0.08 -5.55
CA ILE A 294 -9.62 -0.38 -4.20
C ILE A 294 -10.60 0.19 -3.17
N ASN A 295 -10.90 1.48 -3.25
CA ASN A 295 -11.85 2.14 -2.36
C ASN A 295 -13.27 1.58 -2.51
N ALA A 296 -13.73 1.38 -3.74
CA ALA A 296 -15.05 0.82 -4.03
C ALA A 296 -15.19 -0.61 -3.48
N ARG A 297 -14.18 -1.46 -3.68
CA ARG A 297 -14.17 -2.82 -3.14
C ARG A 297 -14.11 -2.84 -1.62
N ARG A 298 -13.35 -1.96 -0.98
CA ARG A 298 -13.34 -1.82 0.49
C ARG A 298 -14.74 -1.47 1.01
N ILE A 299 -15.37 -0.43 0.45
CA ILE A 299 -16.69 0.03 0.88
C ILE A 299 -17.72 -1.10 0.71
N LYS A 300 -17.74 -1.73 -0.48
CA LYS A 300 -18.64 -2.85 -0.78
C LYS A 300 -18.45 -4.05 0.16
N ALA A 301 -17.20 -4.36 0.52
CA ALA A 301 -16.89 -5.43 1.45
C ALA A 301 -17.44 -5.16 2.86
N ILE A 302 -17.25 -3.94 3.36
CA ILE A 302 -17.76 -3.53 4.68
C ILE A 302 -19.28 -3.44 4.66
N GLU A 303 -19.88 -2.88 3.60
CA GLU A 303 -21.34 -2.87 3.41
C GLU A 303 -21.91 -4.27 3.42
N GLY A 304 -21.35 -5.20 2.65
CA GLY A 304 -21.81 -6.59 2.61
C GLY A 304 -21.74 -7.29 3.97
N LEU A 305 -20.67 -7.06 4.73
CA LEU A 305 -20.53 -7.59 6.08
C LEU A 305 -21.62 -7.02 7.00
N MET A 306 -21.83 -5.71 6.98
CA MET A 306 -22.79 -5.04 7.86
C MET A 306 -24.24 -5.34 7.47
N ASP A 307 -24.56 -5.36 6.18
CA ASP A 307 -25.88 -5.73 5.66
C ASP A 307 -26.28 -7.13 6.10
N HIS A 308 -25.33 -8.07 6.14
CA HIS A 308 -25.59 -9.40 6.68
C HIS A 308 -25.95 -9.37 8.17
N ILE A 309 -25.22 -8.59 8.99
CA ILE A 309 -25.52 -8.44 10.42
C ILE A 309 -26.89 -7.80 10.62
N TYR A 310 -27.19 -6.74 9.89
CA TYR A 310 -28.47 -6.05 9.90
C TYR A 310 -29.63 -6.95 9.45
N HIS A 311 -29.37 -7.85 8.51
CA HIS A 311 -30.35 -8.84 8.10
C HIS A 311 -30.64 -9.86 9.23
N VAL A 312 -29.59 -10.38 9.86
CA VAL A 312 -29.71 -11.29 11.01
C VAL A 312 -30.43 -10.62 12.19
N GLU A 313 -30.18 -9.33 12.42
CA GLU A 313 -30.90 -8.50 13.39
C GLU A 313 -32.42 -8.51 13.12
N ASP A 314 -32.83 -8.23 11.87
CA ASP A 314 -34.24 -8.22 11.45
C ASP A 314 -34.89 -9.61 11.59
N GLU A 315 -34.13 -10.69 11.37
CA GLU A 315 -34.61 -12.06 11.56
C GLU A 315 -34.83 -12.42 13.03
N TYR A 316 -33.96 -11.99 13.94
CA TYR A 316 -34.19 -12.16 15.38
C TYR A 316 -35.37 -11.33 15.87
N LEU A 317 -35.51 -10.08 15.42
CA LEU A 317 -36.61 -9.19 15.79
C LEU A 317 -37.97 -9.74 15.34
N SER A 318 -38.03 -10.27 14.13
CA SER A 318 -39.26 -10.87 13.57
C SER A 318 -39.56 -12.27 14.10
N GLY A 319 -38.63 -12.88 14.86
CA GLY A 319 -38.74 -14.25 15.35
C GLY A 319 -38.64 -15.32 14.25
N LYS A 320 -38.15 -14.95 13.05
CA LYS A 320 -37.83 -15.91 11.98
C LYS A 320 -36.61 -16.77 12.33
N ARG A 321 -35.72 -16.23 13.17
CA ARG A 321 -34.53 -16.89 13.68
C ARG A 321 -34.59 -17.04 15.21
N GLY A 322 -33.94 -18.08 15.73
CA GLY A 322 -34.05 -18.53 17.11
C GLY A 322 -35.13 -19.60 17.26
N CYS A 323 -34.95 -20.52 18.22
CA CYS A 323 -35.85 -21.67 18.38
C CYS A 323 -37.10 -21.38 19.23
N SER A 324 -37.17 -20.23 19.88
CA SER A 324 -38.31 -19.78 20.69
C SER A 324 -38.35 -18.25 20.76
N PHE A 325 -39.46 -17.70 21.27
CA PHE A 325 -39.62 -16.27 21.51
C PHE A 325 -38.55 -15.71 22.47
N GLU A 326 -38.25 -16.45 23.54
CA GLU A 326 -37.22 -16.09 24.50
C GLU A 326 -35.84 -16.08 23.82
N CYS A 327 -35.53 -17.12 23.04
CA CYS A 327 -34.28 -17.23 22.31
C CYS A 327 -34.07 -16.06 21.34
N SER A 328 -35.05 -15.79 20.47
CA SER A 328 -34.96 -14.70 19.50
C SER A 328 -34.87 -13.33 20.17
N SER A 329 -35.62 -13.11 21.26
CA SER A 329 -35.58 -11.85 22.03
C SER A 329 -34.24 -11.64 22.73
N MET A 330 -33.65 -12.69 23.31
CA MET A 330 -32.36 -12.62 23.99
C MET A 330 -31.20 -12.42 23.01
N LEU A 331 -31.22 -13.11 21.86
CA LEU A 331 -30.23 -12.93 20.80
C LEU A 331 -30.31 -11.55 20.17
N TYR A 332 -31.53 -11.06 19.85
CA TYR A 332 -31.76 -9.69 19.38
C TYR A 332 -31.21 -8.66 20.38
N GLY A 333 -31.59 -8.79 21.66
CA GLY A 333 -31.15 -7.86 22.70
C GLY A 333 -29.64 -7.89 22.93
N ALA A 334 -29.00 -9.05 22.80
CA ALA A 334 -27.56 -9.17 22.89
C ALA A 334 -26.85 -8.56 21.67
N LEU A 335 -27.36 -8.79 20.46
CA LEU A 335 -26.82 -8.19 19.24
C LEU A 335 -26.91 -6.66 19.29
N MET A 336 -28.08 -6.11 19.63
CA MET A 336 -28.29 -4.67 19.78
C MET A 336 -27.34 -4.05 20.81
N LYS A 337 -27.10 -4.73 21.94
CA LYS A 337 -26.14 -4.27 22.95
C LYS A 337 -24.72 -4.24 22.41
N ASN A 338 -24.28 -5.28 21.70
CA ASN A 338 -22.95 -5.29 21.09
C ASN A 338 -22.82 -4.16 20.05
N MET A 339 -23.80 -4.01 19.16
CA MET A 339 -23.79 -2.97 18.13
C MET A 339 -23.76 -1.56 18.73
N SER A 340 -24.55 -1.32 19.77
CA SER A 340 -24.54 -0.03 20.49
C SER A 340 -23.21 0.26 21.18
N VAL A 341 -22.58 -0.75 21.78
CA VAL A 341 -21.27 -0.61 22.46
C VAL A 341 -20.16 -0.24 21.46
N TYR A 342 -20.20 -0.81 20.25
CA TYR A 342 -19.18 -0.60 19.23
C TYR A 342 -19.54 0.46 18.19
N GLY A 343 -20.66 1.18 18.34
CA GLY A 343 -21.08 2.22 17.39
C GLY A 343 -21.45 1.69 16.00
N LEU A 344 -21.93 0.45 15.91
CA LEU A 344 -22.29 -0.24 14.66
C LEU A 344 -23.79 -0.14 14.33
N SER A 345 -24.48 0.85 14.90
CA SER A 345 -25.91 1.05 14.65
C SER A 345 -26.14 1.46 13.18
N ARG A 346 -27.22 0.96 12.57
CA ARG A 346 -27.57 1.23 11.16
C ARG A 346 -27.67 2.72 10.81
N SER A 347 -27.97 3.60 11.76
CA SER A 347 -28.04 5.05 11.55
C SER A 347 -26.71 5.78 11.70
N GLU A 348 -25.72 5.15 12.33
CA GLU A 348 -24.46 5.78 12.74
C GLU A 348 -23.28 5.28 11.90
N PHE A 349 -23.29 4.00 11.54
CA PHE A 349 -22.18 3.34 10.85
C PHE A 349 -22.40 3.29 9.33
N MET A 350 -22.01 4.37 8.65
CA MET A 350 -22.24 4.57 7.21
C MET A 350 -20.94 4.72 6.42
N ALA A 351 -21.01 4.46 5.12
CA ALA A 351 -19.93 4.73 4.19
C ALA A 351 -19.47 6.20 4.32
N PRO A 352 -18.15 6.48 4.26
CA PRO A 352 -17.09 5.61 3.77
C PRO A 352 -16.38 4.75 4.84
N PHE A 353 -16.98 4.58 6.03
CA PHE A 353 -16.46 3.76 7.14
C PHE A 353 -15.05 4.14 7.58
N THR A 354 -14.81 5.44 7.75
CA THR A 354 -13.53 5.97 8.24
C THR A 354 -13.11 5.29 9.55
N HIS A 355 -11.81 5.03 9.68
CA HIS A 355 -11.15 4.36 10.80
C HIS A 355 -11.49 2.87 10.98
N ASN A 356 -12.18 2.25 10.03
CA ASN A 356 -12.57 0.84 10.13
C ASN A 356 -12.07 0.05 8.91
N SER A 357 -11.29 -0.99 9.18
CA SER A 357 -10.92 -1.99 8.17
C SER A 357 -11.87 -3.19 8.22
N TYR A 358 -11.97 -3.93 7.12
CA TYR A 358 -12.78 -5.16 7.08
C TYR A 358 -12.33 -6.15 8.15
N THR A 359 -11.01 -6.36 8.27
CA THR A 359 -10.42 -7.28 9.24
C THR A 359 -10.67 -6.84 10.68
N SER A 360 -10.57 -5.53 10.95
CA SER A 360 -10.88 -4.97 12.27
C SER A 360 -12.32 -5.24 12.68
N LEU A 361 -13.27 -5.06 11.74
CA LEU A 361 -14.69 -5.33 11.98
C LEU A 361 -14.97 -6.83 12.14
N ALA A 362 -14.38 -7.69 11.30
CA ALA A 362 -14.51 -9.14 11.41
C ALA A 362 -14.02 -9.65 12.78
N ASN A 363 -12.87 -9.17 13.23
CA ASN A 363 -12.30 -9.49 14.55
C ASN A 363 -13.14 -8.91 15.70
N LEU A 364 -13.75 -7.75 15.51
CA LEU A 364 -14.65 -7.15 16.48
C LEU A 364 -15.94 -7.97 16.63
N ILE A 365 -16.50 -8.46 15.52
CA ILE A 365 -17.67 -9.36 15.52
C ILE A 365 -17.36 -10.66 16.27
N ASP A 366 -16.14 -11.20 16.13
CA ASP A 366 -15.76 -12.40 16.88
C ASP A 366 -15.74 -12.21 18.40
N ARG A 367 -15.53 -10.96 18.84
CA ARG A 367 -15.54 -10.57 20.25
C ARG A 367 -16.93 -10.23 20.80
N PHE A 368 -17.98 -10.33 19.99
CA PHE A 368 -19.34 -10.06 20.47
C PHE A 368 -19.70 -10.95 21.67
N ARG A 369 -20.20 -10.31 22.72
CA ARG A 369 -20.64 -11.00 23.93
C ARG A 369 -21.87 -11.82 23.62
N GLN A 370 -21.75 -13.14 23.82
CA GLN A 370 -22.86 -14.07 23.67
C GLN A 370 -23.78 -14.04 24.91
N PRO A 371 -25.11 -14.05 24.72
CA PRO A 371 -26.04 -14.22 25.82
C PRO A 371 -25.97 -15.64 26.39
N ARG A 372 -26.08 -15.77 27.71
CA ARG A 372 -26.22 -17.05 28.41
C ARG A 372 -27.49 -17.02 29.26
N TRP A 373 -28.34 -18.01 29.08
CA TRP A 373 -29.56 -18.18 29.86
C TRP A 373 -29.88 -19.67 30.03
N TYR A 374 -30.82 -19.97 30.90
CA TYR A 374 -31.13 -21.34 31.30
C TYR A 374 -32.60 -21.65 31.08
N ASP A 375 -32.87 -22.78 30.43
CA ASP A 375 -34.22 -23.27 30.22
C ASP A 375 -34.67 -24.17 31.39
N PRO A 376 -35.92 -24.03 31.86
CA PRO A 376 -36.49 -24.98 32.79
C PRO A 376 -36.86 -26.27 32.04
N ARG A 377 -36.13 -27.37 32.29
CA ARG A 377 -36.52 -28.69 31.77
C ARG A 377 -37.25 -29.51 32.85
N SER A 378 -38.36 -30.14 32.48
CA SER A 378 -39.05 -31.07 33.38
C SER A 378 -38.26 -32.37 33.46
N SER A 379 -37.69 -32.67 34.62
CA SER A 379 -37.22 -34.03 34.92
C SER A 379 -38.42 -34.93 35.22
N LYS A 380 -38.41 -36.17 34.72
CA LYS A 380 -39.41 -37.21 35.10
C LYS A 380 -39.41 -37.51 36.61
N TYR A 381 -38.41 -37.03 37.34
CA TYR A 381 -38.23 -37.26 38.77
C TYR A 381 -38.03 -35.90 39.49
N LEU A 382 -39.15 -35.21 39.76
CA LEU A 382 -39.39 -34.29 40.89
C LEU A 382 -38.37 -33.18 41.26
N CYS A 383 -37.53 -32.69 40.35
CA CYS A 383 -36.93 -31.36 40.48
C CYS A 383 -36.78 -30.66 39.13
N TRP A 384 -37.09 -29.36 39.08
CA TRP A 384 -36.78 -28.51 37.93
C TRP A 384 -35.27 -28.40 37.80
N GLN A 385 -34.73 -28.80 36.65
CA GLN A 385 -33.32 -28.60 36.33
C GLN A 385 -33.22 -27.44 35.34
N TYR A 386 -32.38 -26.48 35.68
CA TYR A 386 -31.99 -25.39 34.80
C TYR A 386 -30.77 -25.85 34.00
N LEU A 387 -30.94 -25.99 32.69
CA LEU A 387 -29.86 -26.32 31.77
C LEU A 387 -29.58 -25.11 30.91
N GLU A 388 -28.30 -24.84 30.65
CA GLU A 388 -27.92 -23.76 29.73
C GLU A 388 -28.60 -24.00 28.38
N HIS A 389 -29.14 -22.93 27.81
CA HIS A 389 -29.83 -23.02 26.54
C HIS A 389 -28.83 -23.32 25.43
N GLU A 390 -29.06 -24.43 24.72
CA GLU A 390 -28.26 -24.85 23.58
C GLU A 390 -29.16 -24.94 22.35
N CYS A 391 -28.91 -24.08 21.36
CA CYS A 391 -29.49 -24.17 20.02
C CYS A 391 -28.45 -23.77 18.97
N HIS A 392 -28.72 -24.04 17.69
CA HIS A 392 -27.81 -23.70 16.61
C HIS A 392 -27.44 -22.20 16.59
N ASP A 393 -28.40 -21.33 16.88
CA ASP A 393 -28.24 -19.88 16.84
C ASP A 393 -27.61 -19.30 18.13
N ALA A 394 -27.53 -20.06 19.23
CA ALA A 394 -27.15 -19.57 20.57
C ALA A 394 -25.73 -18.97 20.64
N HIS A 395 -24.89 -19.23 19.64
CA HIS A 395 -23.49 -18.82 19.60
C HIS A 395 -23.16 -17.75 18.56
N PHE A 396 -24.16 -17.07 17.98
CA PHE A 396 -23.95 -16.09 16.91
C PHE A 396 -23.20 -16.64 15.69
N TRP A 397 -23.33 -17.95 15.43
CA TRP A 397 -22.73 -18.60 14.27
C TRP A 397 -23.08 -17.85 12.96
N GLU A 398 -24.34 -17.45 12.84
CA GLU A 398 -24.88 -16.86 11.62
C GLU A 398 -24.38 -15.45 11.38
N ILE A 399 -24.07 -14.70 12.44
CA ILE A 399 -23.42 -13.39 12.32
C ILE A 399 -22.04 -13.56 11.68
N ARG A 400 -21.33 -14.64 12.03
CA ARG A 400 -20.00 -14.98 11.49
C ARG A 400 -20.05 -15.54 10.08
N ALA A 401 -21.17 -16.13 9.66
CA ALA A 401 -21.35 -16.71 8.33
C ALA A 401 -21.37 -15.65 7.22
N GLY A 402 -21.68 -14.39 7.54
CA GLY A 402 -21.66 -13.26 6.60
C GLY A 402 -20.27 -12.77 6.19
N ARG A 403 -19.20 -13.40 6.69
CA ARG A 403 -17.82 -13.08 6.31
C ARG A 403 -17.47 -13.65 4.94
N PHE A 404 -18.11 -13.11 3.91
CA PHE A 404 -17.77 -13.40 2.53
C PHE A 404 -17.07 -12.17 1.96
N LEU A 405 -15.74 -12.15 2.10
CA LEU A 405 -14.94 -11.30 1.24
C LEU A 405 -14.58 -12.12 0.01
N ASP A 406 -14.79 -11.56 -1.19
CA ASP A 406 -14.09 -12.08 -2.36
C ASP A 406 -12.59 -12.03 -2.06
N ASP A 407 -11.95 -13.19 -1.86
CA ASP A 407 -10.52 -13.33 -1.57
C ASP A 407 -9.63 -12.95 -2.78
N GLU A 408 -10.20 -12.25 -3.76
CA GLU A 408 -9.55 -11.85 -4.98
C GLU A 408 -9.27 -10.34 -4.97
N GLY A 409 -7.97 -10.00 -4.94
CA GLY A 409 -7.51 -8.66 -5.24
C GLY A 409 -7.79 -8.23 -6.68
N LEU A 410 -7.29 -7.06 -7.05
CA LEU A 410 -7.47 -6.52 -8.39
C LEU A 410 -6.60 -7.27 -9.41
N GLU A 411 -7.13 -7.40 -10.64
CA GLU A 411 -6.42 -8.02 -11.75
C GLU A 411 -5.69 -6.94 -12.56
N LEU A 412 -4.36 -7.02 -12.63
CA LEU A 412 -3.54 -5.98 -13.27
C LEU A 412 -3.92 -5.73 -14.74
N LYS A 413 -4.31 -6.79 -15.45
CA LYS A 413 -4.71 -6.77 -16.87
C LYS A 413 -5.94 -5.88 -17.14
N ASP A 414 -6.77 -5.65 -16.12
CA ASP A 414 -7.99 -4.83 -16.26
C ASP A 414 -7.65 -3.34 -16.32
N PHE A 415 -6.47 -2.97 -15.81
CA PHE A 415 -5.99 -1.59 -15.75
C PHE A 415 -4.83 -1.33 -16.72
N ILE A 416 -4.06 -2.37 -17.05
CA ILE A 416 -2.80 -2.26 -17.80
C ILE A 416 -2.83 -3.24 -18.97
N LYS A 417 -2.66 -2.73 -20.19
CA LYS A 417 -2.43 -3.58 -21.37
C LYS A 417 -1.13 -4.37 -21.19
N MET A 418 -1.27 -5.68 -21.00
CA MET A 418 -0.16 -6.63 -21.01
C MET A 418 0.27 -6.80 -22.48
N GLY A 419 1.33 -6.09 -22.87
CA GLY A 419 1.92 -6.15 -24.21
C GLY A 419 2.97 -7.25 -24.33
#